data_AF-A0A2N7XVU5-F1
#
_entry.id   AF-A0A2N7XVU5-F1
#
_cell.length_a   1.000
_cell.length_b   1.000
_cell.length_c   1.000
_cell.angle_alpha   90.00
_cell.angle_beta   90.00
_cell.angle_gamma   90.00
#
_symmetry.space_group_name_H-M   'P 1'
#
loop_
_entity.id
_entity.type
_entity.pdbx_description
1 polymer ?
#
loop_
_entity_poly.entity_id
_entity_poly.type
_entity_poly.pdbx_seq_one_letter_code
_entity_poly.pdbx_strand_id
1 'polypeptide(L)'
;PPPPPPPPPPPGDILLHIRAEQMDLCFELATQLMAALGDAVTVVDEVQGFRYFDMRSIIGFVDGTENPVGRKAVGFTIVGDEDPAFSGGSYVMVQKYLHNMQAWNELSVEAQERVIGRTKLSDIELDDATKPSNSHSALTTITKDGEEVKILRDNMPFGRPGAGEFGTYFIGYARSPEPLELMLENMFVGRPVGNYDRLLDFSTAVTGGLFFIPSADLLEELADRVP
;
A
#
# COMPACT_ATOMS: atom_id res chain seq x y z
N PRO A 1 -10.44 9.25 -20.22
CA PRO A 1 -9.86 10.37 -19.43
C PRO A 1 -9.31 9.77 -18.14
N PRO A 2 -8.19 10.26 -17.58
CA PRO A 2 -7.72 9.77 -16.28
C PRO A 2 -8.80 10.02 -15.22
N PRO A 3 -8.92 9.14 -14.21
CA PRO A 3 -9.81 9.42 -13.09
C PRO A 3 -9.39 10.74 -12.42
N PRO A 4 -10.35 11.54 -11.92
CA PRO A 4 -10.00 12.75 -11.19
C PRO A 4 -9.09 12.39 -10.00
N PRO A 5 -8.11 13.24 -9.65
CA PRO A 5 -7.30 13.01 -8.46
C PRO A 5 -8.23 12.88 -7.25
N PRO A 6 -7.92 11.98 -6.31
CA PRO A 6 -8.74 11.81 -5.12
C PRO A 6 -8.79 13.13 -4.34
N PRO A 7 -9.88 13.39 -3.59
CA PRO A 7 -9.92 14.53 -2.68
C PRO A 7 -8.72 14.47 -1.72
N PRO A 8 -8.19 15.62 -1.27
CA PRO A 8 -7.11 15.61 -0.29
C PRO A 8 -7.61 14.82 0.94
N PRO A 9 -6.86 13.79 1.36
CA PRO A 9 -7.27 12.97 2.48
C PRO A 9 -7.35 13.80 3.76
N PRO A 10 -8.15 13.39 4.75
CA PRO A 10 -8.11 14.02 6.06
C PRO A 10 -6.66 13.95 6.58
N PRO A 11 -6.14 15.03 7.19
CA PRO A 11 -4.79 15.03 7.74
C PRO A 11 -4.68 13.93 8.80
N GLY A 12 -3.65 13.09 8.68
CA GLY A 12 -3.30 12.07 9.66
C GLY A 12 -1.95 12.41 10.27
N ASP A 13 -1.92 12.55 11.59
CA ASP A 13 -0.68 12.87 12.33
C ASP A 13 0.02 11.59 12.84
N ILE A 14 -0.77 10.54 13.16
CA ILE A 14 -0.29 9.28 13.72
C ILE A 14 -0.91 8.11 12.94
N LEU A 15 -0.08 7.13 12.59
CA LEU A 15 -0.50 5.85 12.03
C LEU A 15 -0.19 4.71 13.01
N LEU A 16 -1.21 3.92 13.35
CA LEU A 16 -1.05 2.67 14.11
C LEU A 16 -1.30 1.48 13.18
N HIS A 17 -0.24 0.87 12.65
CA HIS A 17 -0.35 -0.37 11.88
C HIS A 17 -0.18 -1.59 12.79
N ILE A 18 -1.30 -2.23 13.15
CA ILE A 18 -1.36 -3.36 14.09
C ILE A 18 -1.62 -4.66 13.33
N ARG A 19 -0.82 -5.69 13.61
CA ARG A 19 -0.94 -7.01 12.98
C ARG A 19 -0.82 -8.13 14.01
N ALA A 20 -1.63 -9.16 13.82
CA ALA A 20 -1.59 -10.40 14.58
C ALA A 20 -2.17 -11.54 13.72
N GLU A 21 -1.95 -12.79 14.14
CA GLU A 21 -2.58 -13.95 13.49
C GLU A 21 -4.09 -14.02 13.77
N GLN A 22 -4.57 -13.36 14.82
CA GLN A 22 -5.96 -13.34 15.27
C GLN A 22 -6.43 -11.90 15.48
N MET A 23 -7.64 -11.59 15.00
CA MET A 23 -8.19 -10.22 14.97
C MET A 23 -8.50 -9.66 16.36
N ASP A 24 -8.85 -10.52 17.31
CA ASP A 24 -9.10 -10.14 18.70
C ASP A 24 -7.85 -9.51 19.35
N LEU A 25 -6.65 -10.00 19.06
CA LEU A 25 -5.39 -9.43 19.54
C LEU A 25 -5.16 -8.02 18.96
N CYS A 26 -5.43 -7.81 17.67
CA CYS A 26 -5.35 -6.48 17.06
C CYS A 26 -6.36 -5.53 17.72
N PHE A 27 -7.59 -5.99 17.92
CA PHE A 27 -8.67 -5.20 18.48
C PHE A 27 -8.40 -4.82 19.95
N GLU A 28 -7.91 -5.76 20.75
CA GLU A 28 -7.56 -5.50 22.16
C GLU A 28 -6.41 -4.51 22.27
N LEU A 29 -5.34 -4.67 21.48
CA LEU A 29 -4.22 -3.71 21.48
C LEU A 29 -4.70 -2.31 21.06
N ALA A 30 -5.50 -2.21 19.99
CA ALA A 30 -6.08 -0.94 19.58
C ALA A 30 -6.93 -0.31 20.69
N THR A 31 -7.74 -1.10 21.39
CA THR A 31 -8.57 -0.65 22.52
C THR A 31 -7.71 -0.06 23.64
N GLN A 32 -6.62 -0.74 24.03
CA GLN A 32 -5.71 -0.25 25.06
C GLN A 32 -4.97 1.02 24.64
N LEU A 33 -4.51 1.09 23.38
CA LEU A 33 -3.83 2.28 22.84
C LEU A 33 -4.77 3.48 22.80
N MET A 34 -6.01 3.30 22.33
CA MET A 34 -7.01 4.39 22.29
C MET A 34 -7.41 4.86 23.69
N ALA A 35 -7.52 3.95 24.66
CA ALA A 35 -7.78 4.32 26.05
C ALA A 35 -6.63 5.15 26.66
N ALA A 36 -5.37 4.84 26.30
CA ALA A 36 -4.21 5.58 26.76
C ALA A 36 -4.08 6.96 26.09
N LEU A 37 -4.37 7.05 24.78
CA LEU A 37 -4.32 8.32 24.04
C LEU A 37 -5.49 9.25 24.40
N GLY A 38 -6.66 8.69 24.73
CA GLY A 38 -7.84 9.44 25.17
C GLY A 38 -8.21 10.58 24.21
N ASP A 39 -8.53 11.74 24.79
CA ASP A 39 -8.97 12.93 24.04
C ASP A 39 -7.82 13.68 23.33
N ALA A 40 -6.58 13.21 23.43
CA ALA A 40 -5.45 13.82 22.74
C ALA A 40 -5.45 13.57 21.23
N VAL A 41 -6.21 12.57 20.78
CA VAL A 41 -6.31 12.18 19.37
C VAL A 41 -7.77 12.09 18.93
N THR A 42 -7.99 12.14 17.62
CA THR A 42 -9.29 11.81 17.01
C THR A 42 -9.02 10.82 15.89
N VAL A 43 -9.75 9.70 15.88
CA VAL A 43 -9.62 8.69 14.82
C VAL A 43 -10.27 9.23 13.55
N VAL A 44 -9.48 9.37 12.49
CA VAL A 44 -9.94 9.86 11.18
C VAL A 44 -10.14 8.75 10.15
N ASP A 45 -9.48 7.59 10.32
CA ASP A 45 -9.70 6.37 9.55
C ASP A 45 -9.38 5.15 10.43
N GLU A 46 -10.19 4.11 10.30
CA GLU A 46 -10.04 2.83 11.01
C GLU A 46 -10.44 1.70 10.07
N VAL A 47 -9.55 0.73 9.88
CA VAL A 47 -9.76 -0.38 8.95
C VAL A 47 -9.30 -1.69 9.55
N GLN A 48 -10.23 -2.64 9.69
CA GLN A 48 -9.94 -4.03 10.04
C GLN A 48 -9.69 -4.83 8.75
N GLY A 49 -8.41 -5.03 8.44
CA GLY A 49 -7.97 -5.86 7.32
C GLY A 49 -8.06 -7.36 7.64
N PHE A 50 -8.23 -8.19 6.61
CA PHE A 50 -8.21 -9.65 6.76
C PHE A 50 -7.44 -10.31 5.62
N ARG A 51 -6.75 -11.41 5.91
CA ARG A 51 -6.17 -12.26 4.87
C ARG A 51 -7.30 -12.95 4.10
N TYR A 52 -7.27 -12.84 2.77
CA TYR A 52 -8.26 -13.46 1.90
C TYR A 52 -7.65 -14.62 1.12
N PHE A 53 -8.21 -15.82 1.31
CA PHE A 53 -7.74 -17.07 0.72
C PHE A 53 -6.21 -17.25 0.83
N ASP A 54 -5.56 -17.58 -0.28
CA ASP A 54 -4.13 -17.78 -0.50
C ASP A 54 -3.36 -16.45 -0.68
N MET A 55 -3.59 -15.47 0.21
CA MET A 55 -2.99 -14.12 0.16
C MET A 55 -3.42 -13.31 -1.07
N ARG A 56 -4.70 -13.41 -1.42
CA ARG A 56 -5.28 -12.62 -2.51
C ARG A 56 -5.77 -11.27 -2.03
N SER A 57 -5.66 -10.30 -2.92
CA SER A 57 -6.46 -9.07 -2.87
C SER A 57 -7.94 -9.40 -3.15
N ILE A 58 -8.84 -8.48 -2.79
CA ILE A 58 -10.29 -8.68 -2.98
C ILE A 58 -10.70 -8.76 -4.46
N ILE A 59 -9.86 -8.25 -5.37
CA ILE A 59 -10.00 -8.34 -6.83
C ILE A 59 -9.59 -9.73 -7.39
N GLY A 60 -9.06 -10.60 -6.53
CA GLY A 60 -8.83 -12.02 -6.81
C GLY A 60 -7.44 -12.36 -7.36
N PHE A 61 -6.48 -11.44 -7.28
CA PHE A 61 -5.07 -11.67 -7.63
C PHE A 61 -4.25 -11.83 -6.36
N VAL A 62 -3.22 -12.68 -6.38
CA VAL A 62 -2.26 -12.79 -5.28
C VAL A 62 -1.59 -11.44 -5.09
N ASP A 63 -1.44 -11.01 -3.84
CA ASP A 63 -0.84 -9.72 -3.49
C ASP A 63 0.42 -9.94 -2.62
N GLY A 64 1.48 -9.21 -2.94
CA GLY A 64 2.77 -9.29 -2.25
C GLY A 64 3.82 -10.22 -2.89
N THR A 65 3.56 -10.82 -4.05
CA THR A 65 4.47 -11.79 -4.70
C THR A 65 5.89 -11.26 -4.92
N GLU A 66 6.02 -10.02 -5.39
CA GLU A 66 7.31 -9.38 -5.69
C GLU A 66 7.93 -8.63 -4.51
N ASN A 67 7.39 -8.78 -3.29
CA ASN A 67 7.95 -8.14 -2.11
C ASN A 67 9.41 -8.59 -1.89
N PRO A 68 10.30 -7.68 -1.47
CA PRO A 68 11.65 -8.07 -1.08
C PRO A 68 11.58 -8.95 0.18
N VAL A 69 12.41 -9.99 0.24
CA VAL A 69 12.44 -10.94 1.37
C VAL A 69 13.80 -10.98 2.06
N GLY A 70 13.78 -11.38 3.34
CA GLY A 70 14.98 -11.54 4.15
C GLY A 70 15.80 -10.25 4.24
N ARG A 71 17.12 -10.36 4.13
CA ARG A 71 18.03 -9.19 4.25
C ARG A 71 17.86 -8.16 3.14
N LYS A 72 17.32 -8.54 1.97
CA LYS A 72 17.07 -7.58 0.89
C LYS A 72 16.01 -6.57 1.30
N ALA A 73 14.97 -6.98 2.03
CA ALA A 73 13.93 -6.07 2.52
C ALA A 73 14.53 -4.91 3.32
N VAL A 74 15.45 -5.21 4.25
CA VAL A 74 16.15 -4.20 5.07
C VAL A 74 16.80 -3.13 4.20
N GLY A 75 17.51 -3.52 3.14
CA GLY A 75 18.19 -2.58 2.24
C GLY A 75 17.26 -1.67 1.43
N PHE A 76 16.00 -2.05 1.26
CA PHE A 76 14.97 -1.26 0.57
C PHE A 76 14.10 -0.46 1.54
N THR A 77 13.94 -0.90 2.79
CA THR A 77 12.93 -0.34 3.70
C THR A 77 13.51 0.46 4.87
N ILE A 78 14.76 0.22 5.28
CA ILE A 78 15.34 0.83 6.47
C ILE A 78 16.31 1.94 6.08
N VAL A 79 16.11 3.13 6.68
CA VAL A 79 17.02 4.27 6.58
C VAL A 79 18.39 3.88 7.12
N GLY A 80 19.44 4.16 6.35
CA GLY A 80 20.83 3.85 6.71
C GLY A 80 21.71 5.09 6.83
N ASP A 81 22.97 4.93 6.45
CA ASP A 81 24.02 5.96 6.58
C ASP A 81 23.77 7.21 5.70
N GLU A 82 22.83 7.15 4.76
CA GLU A 82 22.36 8.32 4.01
C GLU A 82 21.68 9.37 4.89
N ASP A 83 21.12 8.96 6.04
CA ASP A 83 20.53 9.86 7.03
C ASP A 83 20.75 9.33 8.45
N PRO A 84 21.97 9.51 9.01
CA PRO A 84 22.37 8.90 10.27
C PRO A 84 21.51 9.28 11.47
N ALA A 85 20.86 10.46 11.44
CA ALA A 85 19.99 10.92 12.52
C ALA A 85 18.68 10.12 12.63
N PHE A 86 18.29 9.46 11.55
CA PHE A 86 17.05 8.70 11.43
C PHE A 86 17.30 7.22 11.06
N SER A 87 18.55 6.76 11.20
CA SER A 87 18.95 5.39 10.94
C SER A 87 18.12 4.39 11.76
N GLY A 88 17.74 3.29 11.12
CA GLY A 88 16.81 2.30 11.69
C GLY A 88 15.33 2.68 11.55
N GLY A 89 15.02 3.90 11.07
CA GLY A 89 13.67 4.32 10.70
C GLY A 89 13.24 3.84 9.31
N SER A 90 12.04 4.23 8.90
CA SER A 90 11.45 3.92 7.60
C SER A 90 10.43 4.98 7.20
N TYR A 91 10.02 4.99 5.93
CA TYR A 91 8.88 5.76 5.46
C TYR A 91 7.74 4.80 5.12
N VAL A 92 6.52 5.18 5.48
CA VAL A 92 5.32 4.40 5.16
C VAL A 92 4.27 5.26 4.50
N MET A 93 3.73 4.76 3.40
CA MET A 93 2.61 5.37 2.71
C MET A 93 1.39 4.46 2.79
N VAL A 94 0.24 5.04 3.11
CA VAL A 94 -1.06 4.34 3.17
C VAL A 94 -2.06 4.96 2.22
N GLN A 95 -2.90 4.13 1.63
CA GLN A 95 -4.04 4.56 0.82
C GLN A 95 -5.18 3.55 0.96
N LYS A 96 -6.38 4.03 1.30
CA LYS A 96 -7.58 3.21 1.31
C LYS A 96 -8.21 3.22 -0.09
N TYR A 97 -8.27 2.08 -0.75
CA TYR A 97 -8.94 1.93 -2.05
C TYR A 97 -10.29 1.23 -1.90
N LEU A 98 -11.33 1.80 -2.53
CA LEU A 98 -12.62 1.15 -2.72
C LEU A 98 -12.75 0.69 -4.18
N HIS A 99 -13.23 -0.53 -4.36
CA HIS A 99 -13.28 -1.19 -5.66
C HIS A 99 -14.70 -1.25 -6.22
N ASN A 100 -14.85 -0.88 -7.50
CA ASN A 100 -16.05 -1.18 -8.28
C ASN A 100 -16.03 -2.64 -8.74
N MET A 101 -16.41 -3.54 -7.83
CA MET A 101 -16.40 -4.98 -8.08
C MET A 101 -17.36 -5.41 -9.18
N GLN A 102 -18.43 -4.65 -9.45
CA GLN A 102 -19.33 -4.95 -10.56
C GLN A 102 -18.59 -4.78 -11.90
N ALA A 103 -18.03 -3.59 -12.14
CA ALA A 103 -17.28 -3.32 -13.36
C ALA A 103 -16.06 -4.23 -13.50
N TRP A 104 -15.38 -4.53 -12.40
CA TRP A 104 -14.25 -5.47 -12.39
C TRP A 104 -14.66 -6.88 -12.86
N ASN A 105 -15.79 -7.39 -12.35
CA ASN A 105 -16.26 -8.75 -12.65
C ASN A 105 -16.93 -8.86 -14.03
N GLU A 106 -17.25 -7.75 -14.69
CA GLU A 106 -17.70 -7.73 -16.09
C GLU A 106 -16.55 -8.00 -17.08
N LEU A 107 -15.30 -7.79 -16.66
CA LEU A 107 -14.13 -8.13 -17.47
C LEU A 107 -13.96 -9.65 -17.57
N SER A 108 -13.50 -10.12 -18.74
CA SER A 108 -12.95 -11.47 -18.84
C SER A 108 -11.69 -11.61 -17.98
N VAL A 109 -11.33 -12.84 -17.62
CA VAL A 109 -10.11 -13.09 -16.84
C VAL A 109 -8.88 -12.54 -17.56
N GLU A 110 -8.76 -12.76 -18.87
CA GLU A 110 -7.63 -12.28 -19.68
C GLU A 110 -7.57 -10.75 -19.76
N ALA A 111 -8.72 -10.07 -19.64
CA ALA A 111 -8.74 -8.61 -19.55
C ALA A 111 -8.26 -8.13 -18.17
N GLN A 112 -8.67 -8.79 -17.08
CA GLN A 112 -8.16 -8.51 -15.74
C GLN A 112 -6.65 -8.77 -15.63
N GLU A 113 -6.17 -9.86 -16.21
CA GLU A 113 -4.74 -10.21 -16.25
C GLU A 113 -3.92 -9.15 -16.99
N ARG A 114 -4.46 -8.56 -18.06
CA ARG A 114 -3.83 -7.42 -18.76
C ARG A 114 -3.84 -6.13 -17.93
N VAL A 115 -4.86 -5.92 -17.10
CA VAL A 115 -4.91 -4.78 -16.16
C VAL A 115 -3.84 -4.94 -15.08
N ILE A 116 -3.67 -6.13 -14.53
CA ILE A 116 -2.70 -6.38 -13.45
C ILE A 116 -1.27 -6.59 -13.97
N GLY A 117 -1.12 -7.24 -15.12
CA GLY A 117 0.16 -7.65 -15.69
C GLY A 117 0.65 -9.03 -15.21
N ARG A 118 -0.25 -9.86 -14.66
CA ARG A 118 0.02 -11.24 -14.20
C ARG A 118 -1.17 -12.15 -14.50
N THR A 119 -0.97 -13.46 -14.57
CA THR A 119 -2.06 -14.43 -14.68
C THR A 119 -2.81 -14.56 -13.35
N LYS A 120 -4.13 -14.71 -13.39
CA LYS A 120 -4.97 -14.59 -12.18
C LYS A 120 -4.82 -15.78 -11.24
N LEU A 121 -4.88 -16.99 -11.79
CA LEU A 121 -4.86 -18.21 -10.97
C LEU A 121 -3.44 -18.57 -10.55
N SER A 122 -2.53 -18.66 -11.51
CA SER A 122 -1.15 -19.13 -11.29
C SER A 122 -0.17 -18.04 -10.86
N ASP A 123 -0.60 -16.77 -10.86
CA ASP A 123 0.21 -15.63 -10.43
C ASP A 123 1.56 -15.53 -11.17
N ILE A 124 1.55 -15.81 -12.47
CA ILE A 124 2.74 -15.73 -13.33
C ILE A 124 2.76 -14.36 -13.99
N GLU A 125 3.89 -13.66 -13.91
CA GLU A 125 4.06 -12.39 -14.59
C GLU A 125 3.91 -12.55 -16.11
N LEU A 126 3.19 -11.62 -16.75
CA LEU A 126 3.05 -11.65 -18.21
C LEU A 126 4.38 -11.34 -18.89
N ASP A 127 4.62 -11.98 -20.04
CA ASP A 127 5.81 -11.71 -20.86
C ASP A 127 5.82 -10.25 -21.33
N ASP A 128 7.00 -9.63 -21.39
CA ASP A 128 7.17 -8.21 -21.79
C ASP A 128 6.59 -7.89 -23.17
N ALA A 129 6.56 -8.87 -24.09
CA ALA A 129 5.97 -8.71 -25.42
C ALA A 129 4.43 -8.60 -25.38
N THR A 130 3.79 -9.05 -24.30
CA THR A 130 2.32 -9.13 -24.16
C THR A 130 1.77 -8.27 -23.03
N LYS A 131 2.61 -7.94 -22.03
CA LYS A 131 2.28 -7.09 -20.90
C LYS A 131 2.00 -5.66 -21.38
N PRO A 132 0.78 -5.13 -21.18
CA PRO A 132 0.50 -3.75 -21.51
C PRO A 132 1.38 -2.80 -20.69
N SER A 133 1.88 -1.74 -21.31
CA SER A 133 2.73 -0.74 -20.65
C SER A 133 2.00 0.06 -19.56
N ASN A 134 0.67 -0.02 -19.51
CA ASN A 134 -0.20 0.57 -18.49
C ASN A 134 -0.82 -0.47 -17.54
N SER A 135 -0.30 -1.70 -17.53
CA SER A 135 -0.64 -2.65 -16.48
C SER A 135 -0.09 -2.19 -15.14
N HIS A 136 -0.75 -2.59 -14.05
CA HIS A 136 -0.36 -2.23 -12.69
C HIS A 136 1.11 -2.60 -12.41
N SER A 137 1.53 -3.83 -12.78
CA SER A 137 2.92 -4.26 -12.59
C SER A 137 3.92 -3.46 -13.43
N ALA A 138 3.59 -3.11 -14.68
CA ALA A 138 4.50 -2.33 -15.52
C ALA A 138 4.76 -0.92 -14.97
N LEU A 139 3.75 -0.29 -14.37
CA LEU A 139 3.86 1.07 -13.83
C LEU A 139 4.41 1.12 -12.40
N THR A 140 4.33 0.02 -11.65
CA THR A 140 4.85 -0.08 -10.28
C THR A 140 6.22 -0.74 -10.19
N THR A 141 6.75 -1.31 -11.27
CA THR A 141 8.18 -1.69 -11.35
C THR A 141 9.04 -0.46 -11.60
N ILE A 142 9.89 -0.13 -10.63
CA ILE A 142 10.82 1.01 -10.70
C ILE A 142 12.25 0.51 -10.89
N THR A 143 12.98 1.14 -11.81
CA THR A 143 14.41 0.86 -12.04
C THR A 143 15.19 2.17 -11.91
N LYS A 144 16.28 2.13 -11.14
CA LYS A 144 17.23 3.24 -10.96
C LYS A 144 18.64 2.69 -11.19
N ASP A 145 19.40 3.34 -12.07
CA ASP A 145 20.77 2.94 -12.43
C ASP A 145 20.91 1.47 -12.89
N GLY A 146 19.87 0.92 -13.52
CA GLY A 146 19.84 -0.46 -14.00
C GLY A 146 19.45 -1.51 -12.96
N GLU A 147 19.20 -1.10 -11.71
CA GLU A 147 18.75 -1.95 -10.61
C GLU A 147 17.28 -1.67 -10.25
N GLU A 148 16.53 -2.72 -9.91
CA GLU A 148 15.15 -2.57 -9.46
C GLU A 148 15.12 -1.96 -8.05
N VAL A 149 14.34 -0.89 -7.87
CA VAL A 149 14.08 -0.29 -6.58
C VAL A 149 12.75 -0.82 -6.06
N LYS A 150 12.79 -1.57 -4.97
CA LYS A 150 11.61 -2.19 -4.38
C LYS A 150 11.10 -1.40 -3.17
N ILE A 151 9.82 -1.60 -2.88
CA ILE A 151 9.17 -1.27 -1.62
C ILE A 151 8.70 -2.56 -0.97
N LEU A 152 8.43 -2.56 0.32
CA LEU A 152 7.76 -3.67 0.99
C LEU A 152 6.28 -3.31 1.20
N ARG A 153 5.38 -4.10 0.63
CA ARG A 153 3.93 -3.89 0.74
C ARG A 153 3.32 -4.87 1.73
N ASP A 154 2.27 -4.46 2.40
CA ASP A 154 1.48 -5.34 3.26
C ASP A 154 -0.01 -5.07 3.11
N ASN A 155 -0.45 -5.05 1.85
CA ASN A 155 -1.83 -4.75 1.49
C ASN A 155 -2.79 -5.72 2.17
N MET A 156 -3.88 -5.18 2.73
CA MET A 156 -4.93 -5.99 3.34
C MET A 156 -6.29 -5.73 2.69
N PRO A 157 -7.00 -6.78 2.25
CA PRO A 157 -8.43 -6.69 1.95
C PRO A 157 -9.22 -6.17 3.16
N PHE A 158 -10.23 -5.34 2.90
CA PHE A 158 -11.27 -4.98 3.86
C PHE A 158 -12.61 -4.86 3.14
N GLY A 159 -13.72 -4.85 3.89
CA GLY A 159 -15.01 -4.61 3.26
C GLY A 159 -16.21 -4.85 4.16
N ARG A 160 -17.37 -4.40 3.67
CA ARG A 160 -18.69 -4.59 4.25
C ARG A 160 -19.63 -5.05 3.13
N PRO A 161 -19.71 -6.36 2.85
CA PRO A 161 -20.47 -6.87 1.70
C PRO A 161 -21.94 -6.44 1.70
N GLY A 162 -22.58 -6.35 2.87
CA GLY A 162 -23.96 -5.86 3.00
C GLY A 162 -24.16 -4.38 2.65
N ALA A 163 -23.09 -3.60 2.62
CA ALA A 163 -23.06 -2.20 2.18
C ALA A 163 -22.48 -2.04 0.77
N GLY A 164 -22.07 -3.13 0.11
CA GLY A 164 -21.40 -3.09 -1.19
C GLY A 164 -19.97 -2.54 -1.15
N GLU A 165 -19.34 -2.46 0.02
CA GLU A 165 -17.98 -1.95 0.18
C GLU A 165 -16.97 -3.10 0.07
N PHE A 166 -16.08 -3.02 -0.91
CA PHE A 166 -14.99 -3.97 -1.13
C PHE A 166 -13.72 -3.15 -1.38
N GLY A 167 -12.65 -3.40 -0.62
CA GLY A 167 -11.49 -2.53 -0.66
C GLY A 167 -10.17 -3.25 -0.44
N THR A 168 -9.11 -2.52 -0.78
CA THR A 168 -7.73 -2.84 -0.44
C THR A 168 -7.18 -1.67 0.37
N TYR A 169 -6.67 -1.94 1.56
CA TYR A 169 -5.87 -0.99 2.30
C TYR A 169 -4.43 -1.16 1.84
N PHE A 170 -3.95 -0.25 0.99
CA PHE A 170 -2.56 -0.21 0.56
C PHE A 170 -1.70 0.32 1.71
N ILE A 171 -0.60 -0.37 1.97
CA ILE A 171 0.46 0.11 2.84
C ILE A 171 1.81 -0.31 2.26
N GLY A 172 2.69 0.67 2.04
CA GLY A 172 4.00 0.48 1.43
C GLY A 172 5.11 1.12 2.26
N TYR A 173 6.17 0.36 2.51
CA TYR A 173 7.34 0.76 3.29
C TYR A 173 8.56 0.91 2.38
N ALA A 174 9.34 1.96 2.62
CA ALA A 174 10.57 2.23 1.88
C ALA A 174 11.56 3.03 2.75
N ARG A 175 12.85 2.93 2.46
CA ARG A 175 13.89 3.71 3.15
C ARG A 175 13.88 5.20 2.77
N SER A 176 13.21 5.55 1.68
CA SER A 176 12.95 6.93 1.25
C SER A 176 11.56 7.00 0.60
N PRO A 177 10.91 8.17 0.55
CA PRO A 177 9.60 8.31 -0.08
C PRO A 177 9.66 8.24 -1.62
N GLU A 178 10.82 8.49 -2.23
CA GLU A 178 11.00 8.60 -3.68
C GLU A 178 10.41 7.42 -4.49
N PRO A 179 10.62 6.14 -4.13
CA PRO A 179 10.05 5.03 -4.91
C PRO A 179 8.52 4.95 -4.78
N LEU A 180 7.97 5.28 -3.61
CA LEU A 180 6.53 5.30 -3.35
C LEU A 180 5.85 6.39 -4.18
N GLU A 181 6.42 7.60 -4.16
CA GLU A 181 5.92 8.75 -4.93
C GLU A 181 6.01 8.51 -6.44
N LEU A 182 7.12 7.94 -6.93
CA LEU A 182 7.29 7.63 -8.34
C LEU A 182 6.32 6.55 -8.83
N MET A 183 6.04 5.53 -8.01
CA MET A 183 4.99 4.56 -8.33
C MET A 183 3.62 5.23 -8.43
N LEU A 184 3.27 6.14 -7.51
CA LEU A 184 2.02 6.91 -7.59
C LEU A 184 1.97 7.81 -8.82
N GLU A 185 3.05 8.50 -9.15
CA GLU A 185 3.10 9.35 -10.34
C GLU A 185 2.86 8.52 -11.61
N ASN A 186 3.55 7.38 -11.75
CA ASN A 186 3.34 6.46 -12.86
C ASN A 186 1.90 5.95 -12.90
N MET A 187 1.29 5.64 -11.75
CA MET A 187 -0.07 5.13 -11.68
C MET A 187 -1.12 6.17 -12.05
N PHE A 188 -1.05 7.37 -11.48
CA PHE A 188 -2.10 8.39 -11.62
C PHE A 188 -1.90 9.33 -12.82
N VAL A 189 -0.65 9.72 -13.12
CA VAL A 189 -0.31 10.59 -14.26
C VAL A 189 -0.07 9.75 -15.52
N GLY A 190 0.53 8.58 -15.36
CA GLY A 190 0.87 7.68 -16.45
C GLY A 190 2.29 7.86 -16.98
N ARG A 191 2.83 6.78 -17.53
CA ARG A 191 4.15 6.75 -18.17
C ARG A 191 4.07 6.13 -19.57
N PRO A 192 4.22 6.90 -20.66
CA PRO A 192 4.27 8.37 -20.70
C PRO A 192 2.95 9.00 -20.21
N VAL A 193 2.94 10.31 -19.97
CA VAL A 193 1.76 11.05 -19.46
C VAL A 193 0.49 10.68 -20.23
N GLY A 194 -0.56 10.31 -19.50
CA GLY A 194 -1.84 9.82 -20.03
C GLY A 194 -1.94 8.29 -20.14
N ASN A 195 -0.83 7.57 -20.07
CA ASN A 195 -0.78 6.11 -20.01
C ASN A 195 -0.81 5.61 -18.54
N TYR A 196 -1.87 6.00 -17.83
CA TYR A 196 -2.08 5.73 -16.40
C TYR A 196 -2.45 4.27 -16.13
N ASP A 197 -2.37 3.86 -14.87
CA ASP A 197 -2.65 2.49 -14.43
C ASP A 197 -4.12 2.12 -14.62
N ARG A 198 -4.35 1.09 -15.43
CA ARG A 198 -5.68 0.56 -15.74
C ARG A 198 -6.43 0.06 -14.51
N LEU A 199 -5.75 -0.27 -13.41
CA LEU A 199 -6.40 -0.70 -12.17
C LEU A 199 -7.22 0.44 -11.52
N LEU A 200 -6.84 1.70 -11.75
CA LEU A 200 -7.53 2.86 -11.21
C LEU A 200 -8.91 3.11 -11.84
N ASP A 201 -9.24 2.46 -12.96
CA ASP A 201 -10.61 2.43 -13.50
C ASP A 201 -11.58 1.70 -12.57
N PHE A 202 -11.06 0.79 -11.75
CA PHE A 202 -11.83 -0.07 -10.86
C PHE A 202 -11.59 0.23 -9.39
N SER A 203 -10.57 1.05 -9.09
CA SER A 203 -10.09 1.29 -7.72
C SER A 203 -10.01 2.79 -7.46
N THR A 204 -10.78 3.29 -6.50
CA THR A 204 -10.75 4.71 -6.10
C THR A 204 -10.06 4.86 -4.76
N ALA A 205 -8.96 5.62 -4.72
CA ALA A 205 -8.35 6.04 -3.46
C ALA A 205 -9.26 7.03 -2.74
N VAL A 206 -9.62 6.75 -1.48
CA VAL A 206 -10.45 7.63 -0.64
C VAL A 206 -9.66 8.25 0.51
N THR A 207 -8.47 7.72 0.81
CA THR A 207 -7.50 8.30 1.74
C THR A 207 -6.08 8.20 1.18
N GLY A 208 -5.15 8.93 1.80
CA GLY A 208 -3.73 8.94 1.48
C GLY A 208 -2.94 9.54 2.65
N GLY A 209 -1.76 9.02 2.93
CA GLY A 209 -0.89 9.60 3.96
C GLY A 209 0.52 9.05 3.84
N LEU A 210 1.50 9.90 4.10
CA LEU A 210 2.92 9.56 4.17
C LEU A 210 3.40 9.87 5.59
N PHE A 211 3.97 8.88 6.25
CA PHE A 211 4.44 8.97 7.63
C PHE A 211 5.89 8.53 7.72
N PHE A 212 6.61 9.12 8.66
CA PHE A 212 7.91 8.59 9.08
C PHE A 212 7.72 7.62 10.24
N ILE A 213 8.45 6.51 10.19
CA ILE A 213 8.50 5.50 11.25
C ILE A 213 9.85 5.65 11.93
N PRO A 214 9.92 6.19 13.15
CA PRO A 214 11.17 6.26 13.89
C PRO A 214 11.67 4.85 14.24
N SER A 215 12.98 4.73 14.47
CA SER A 215 13.51 3.56 15.16
C SER A 215 12.90 3.45 16.55
N ALA A 216 12.93 2.25 17.15
CA ALA A 216 12.43 2.05 18.51
C ALA A 216 13.15 2.98 19.51
N ASP A 217 14.48 3.07 19.41
CA ASP A 217 15.30 3.95 20.24
C ASP A 217 14.87 5.42 20.09
N LEU A 218 14.66 5.91 18.86
CA LEU A 218 14.20 7.28 18.64
C LEU A 218 12.79 7.51 19.18
N LEU A 219 11.88 6.53 19.07
CA LEU A 219 10.53 6.63 19.61
C LEU A 219 10.55 6.74 21.14
N GLU A 220 11.42 5.97 21.82
CA GLU A 220 11.62 6.05 23.26
C GLU A 220 12.18 7.41 23.66
N GLU A 221 13.20 7.92 22.95
CA GLU A 221 13.76 9.26 23.19
C GLU A 221 12.74 10.39 23.02
N LEU A 222 11.81 10.27 22.06
CA LEU A 222 10.75 11.26 21.84
C LEU A 222 9.78 11.34 23.04
N ALA A 223 9.54 10.24 23.75
CA ALA A 223 8.67 10.22 24.92
C ALA A 223 9.24 11.04 26.09
N ASP A 224 10.57 11.16 26.17
CA ASP A 224 11.27 11.89 27.22
C ASP A 224 11.52 13.38 26.88
N ARG A 225 11.22 13.82 25.65
CA ARG A 225 11.37 15.22 25.26
C ARG A 225 10.31 16.08 25.94
N VAL A 226 10.75 17.07 26.70
CA VAL A 226 9.89 18.14 27.19
C VAL A 226 9.69 19.15 26.04
N PRO A 227 8.44 19.44 25.62
CA PRO A 227 8.14 20.38 24.53
C PRO A 227 8.68 21.81 24.75
#